data_AF-A0AAV0Q3Q6-F1
#
_entry.id   AF-A0AAV0Q3Q6-F1
#
_cell.length_a   1.000
_cell.length_b   1.000
_cell.length_c   1.000
_cell.angle_alpha   90.00
_cell.angle_beta   90.00
_cell.angle_gamma   90.00
#
_symmetry.space_group_name_H-M   'P 1'
#
loop_
_entity.id
_entity.type
_entity.pdbx_description
1 polymer ?
#
loop_
_entity_poly.entity_id
_entity_poly.type
_entity_poly.pdbx_seq_one_letter_code
_entity_poly.pdbx_strand_id
1 'polypeptide(L)'
;MGFENSAGAVGHQAVAYRSQSDNSVVFNCQFDGYQDTLYQQTYRQFFRDCVITAYLPVKDQLKAYLGRPWKEYSRTVIMHTVIDGMIAPEGWLEWQGDLGLKTLYYAEFREYGSWVGSDGSGDLAWS
;
A
#
# COMPACT_ATOMS: atom_id res chain seq x y z
N MET A 1 -5.47 13.35 9.27
CA MET A 1 -4.02 13.62 9.36
C MET A 1 -3.37 13.09 8.09
N GLY A 2 -2.27 13.69 7.59
CA GLY A 2 -1.66 13.31 6.31
C GLY A 2 -0.16 13.00 6.45
N PHE A 3 0.33 12.02 5.70
CA PHE A 3 1.74 11.67 5.55
C PHE A 3 2.11 11.73 4.08
N GLU A 4 3.10 12.54 3.72
CA GLU A 4 3.49 12.75 2.32
C GLU A 4 4.99 12.53 2.14
N ASN A 5 5.37 11.86 1.04
CA ASN A 5 6.73 11.85 0.53
C ASN A 5 6.77 12.30 -0.94
N SER A 6 7.25 13.53 -1.16
CA SER A 6 7.35 14.18 -2.46
C SER A 6 8.70 13.96 -3.18
N ALA A 7 9.52 13.00 -2.75
CA ALA A 7 10.85 12.76 -3.32
C ALA A 7 10.85 12.46 -4.83
N GLY A 8 9.71 12.07 -5.38
CA GLY A 8 9.58 11.79 -6.79
C GLY A 8 10.00 10.38 -7.14
N ALA A 9 9.60 9.95 -8.34
CA ALA A 9 9.87 8.61 -8.84
C ALA A 9 11.34 8.38 -9.21
N VAL A 10 12.09 9.46 -9.48
CA VAL A 10 13.51 9.42 -9.87
C VAL A 10 14.40 8.98 -8.71
N GLY A 11 13.97 9.21 -7.46
CA GLY A 11 14.72 8.89 -6.25
C GLY A 11 14.67 7.43 -5.80
N HIS A 12 14.04 6.54 -6.58
CA HIS A 12 13.73 5.16 -6.19
C HIS A 12 12.72 5.10 -5.02
N GLN A 13 12.96 4.26 -4.00
CA GLN A 13 12.01 4.06 -2.89
C GLN A 13 11.75 5.35 -2.10
N ALA A 14 10.49 5.70 -1.91
CA ALA A 14 10.05 6.93 -1.24
C ALA A 14 8.92 6.64 -0.25
N VAL A 15 9.32 6.32 0.98
CA VAL A 15 8.40 5.96 2.07
C VAL A 15 7.68 7.19 2.62
N ALA A 16 6.36 7.20 2.58
CA ALA A 16 5.53 8.22 3.24
C ALA A 16 5.25 7.85 4.70
N TYR A 17 5.06 6.57 4.99
CA TYR A 17 4.78 6.09 6.34
C TYR A 17 5.51 4.79 6.68
N ARG A 18 6.13 4.77 7.86
CA ARG A 18 6.74 3.58 8.46
C ARG A 18 6.30 3.46 9.91
N SER A 19 5.62 2.36 10.23
CA SER A 19 5.43 1.95 11.62
C SER A 19 6.38 0.80 11.97
N GLN A 20 7.00 0.90 13.15
CA GLN A 20 7.73 -0.18 13.80
C GLN A 20 7.03 -0.67 15.07
N SER A 21 5.79 -0.23 15.31
CA SER A 21 5.00 -0.65 16.47
C SER A 21 4.16 -1.87 16.15
N ASP A 22 4.05 -2.80 17.10
CA ASP A 22 3.09 -3.89 17.02
C ASP A 22 1.69 -3.42 17.41
N ASN A 23 0.66 -4.03 16.80
CA ASN A 23 -0.75 -3.63 16.90
C ASN A 23 -1.02 -2.16 16.54
N SER A 24 -0.36 -1.68 15.48
CA SER A 24 -0.58 -0.33 14.99
C SER A 24 -1.94 -0.22 14.31
N VAL A 25 -2.74 0.77 14.71
CA VAL A 25 -3.96 1.15 14.00
C VAL A 25 -3.78 2.53 13.41
N VAL A 26 -4.03 2.66 12.11
CA VAL A 26 -4.07 3.94 11.43
C VAL A 26 -5.48 4.16 10.90
N PHE A 27 -6.09 5.26 11.34
CA PHE A 27 -7.50 5.54 11.09
C PHE A 27 -7.69 6.97 10.59
N ASN A 28 -8.46 7.15 9.52
CA ASN A 28 -8.80 8.46 8.96
C ASN A 28 -7.55 9.31 8.61
N CYS A 29 -6.61 8.65 7.92
CA CYS A 29 -5.37 9.25 7.47
C CYS A 29 -5.24 9.22 5.95
N GLN A 30 -4.54 10.22 5.43
CA GLN A 30 -4.14 10.28 4.03
C GLN A 30 -2.64 9.97 3.90
N PHE A 31 -2.29 9.22 2.86
CA PHE A 31 -0.93 8.87 2.51
C PHE A 31 -0.69 9.17 1.05
N ASP A 32 0.30 10.00 0.77
CA ASP A 32 0.65 10.42 -0.58
C ASP A 32 2.13 10.10 -0.83
N GLY A 33 2.42 9.29 -1.84
CA GLY A 33 3.79 8.84 -2.10
C GLY A 33 4.01 8.28 -3.51
N TYR A 34 5.09 7.52 -3.66
CA TYR A 34 5.45 6.83 -4.90
C TYR A 34 5.69 5.34 -4.63
N GLN A 35 6.89 4.83 -4.91
CA GLN A 35 7.28 3.46 -4.59
C GLN A 35 7.47 3.31 -3.07
N ASP A 36 6.89 2.25 -2.49
CA ASP A 36 6.92 1.94 -1.05
C ASP A 36 6.24 3.00 -0.15
N THR A 37 5.13 3.57 -0.63
CA THR A 37 4.36 4.63 0.09
C THR A 37 4.08 4.24 1.54
N LEU A 38 3.64 3.01 1.77
CA LEU A 38 3.57 2.41 3.10
C LEU A 38 4.71 1.40 3.24
N TYR A 39 5.43 1.44 4.36
CA TYR A 39 6.58 0.58 4.60
C TYR A 39 6.31 -0.50 5.64
N GLN A 40 5.96 -1.69 5.18
CA GLN A 40 5.53 -2.85 5.97
C GLN A 40 6.75 -3.67 6.38
N GLN A 41 7.47 -3.12 7.34
CA GLN A 41 8.70 -3.72 7.82
C GLN A 41 8.44 -4.98 8.65
N THR A 42 7.65 -4.88 9.72
CA THR A 42 7.42 -5.96 10.69
C THR A 42 6.12 -5.68 11.48
N TYR A 43 5.65 -6.69 12.21
CA TYR A 43 4.51 -6.64 13.13
C TYR A 43 3.13 -6.43 12.48
N ARG A 44 2.09 -6.30 13.32
CA ARG A 44 0.69 -6.20 12.93
C ARG A 44 0.28 -4.74 12.73
N GLN A 45 -0.25 -4.45 11.56
CA GLN A 45 -0.71 -3.11 11.17
C GLN A 45 -2.11 -3.19 10.57
N PHE A 46 -2.99 -2.27 10.98
CA PHE A 46 -4.35 -2.15 10.49
C PHE A 46 -4.63 -0.72 10.01
N PHE A 47 -4.97 -0.58 8.74
CA PHE A 47 -5.36 0.68 8.12
C PHE A 47 -6.86 0.67 7.88
N ARG A 48 -7.56 1.70 8.35
CA ARG A 48 -9.01 1.81 8.19
C ARG A 48 -9.44 3.23 7.86
N ASP A 49 -10.43 3.35 6.96
CA ASP A 49 -11.01 4.64 6.58
C ASP A 49 -9.93 5.64 6.12
N CYS A 50 -8.89 5.13 5.45
CA CYS A 50 -7.76 5.92 4.96
C CYS A 50 -7.90 6.25 3.46
N VAL A 51 -7.03 7.13 2.98
CA VAL A 51 -6.82 7.38 1.55
C VAL A 51 -5.34 7.18 1.24
N ILE A 52 -5.02 6.34 0.26
CA ILE A 52 -3.66 6.07 -0.19
C ILE A 52 -3.58 6.43 -1.67
N THR A 53 -2.75 7.42 -2.00
CA THR A 53 -2.57 7.88 -3.39
C THR A 53 -1.13 7.74 -3.86
N ALA A 54 -0.94 7.62 -5.18
CA ALA A 54 0.37 7.74 -5.79
C ALA A 54 0.41 8.97 -6.70
N TYR A 55 1.52 9.71 -6.65
CA TYR A 55 1.60 11.03 -7.30
C TYR A 55 1.55 10.92 -8.84
N LEU A 56 0.66 11.71 -9.46
CA LEU A 56 0.28 11.70 -10.88
C LEU A 56 1.37 11.92 -11.97
N PRO A 57 2.46 12.69 -11.78
CA PRO A 57 3.39 13.08 -12.85
C PRO A 57 4.16 11.94 -13.54
N VAL A 58 4.00 10.69 -13.09
CA VAL A 58 4.83 9.54 -13.50
C VAL A 58 4.02 8.27 -13.76
N LYS A 59 2.69 8.40 -13.95
CA LYS A 59 1.78 7.27 -14.23
C LYS A 59 2.33 6.26 -15.24
N ASP A 60 3.01 6.74 -16.28
CA ASP A 60 3.48 5.91 -17.39
C ASP A 60 4.94 5.46 -17.28
N GLN A 61 5.65 5.86 -16.22
CA GLN A 61 7.09 5.62 -16.09
C GLN A 61 7.42 4.56 -15.04
N LEU A 62 6.66 4.50 -13.94
CA LEU A 62 6.97 3.62 -12.81
C LEU A 62 5.69 3.06 -12.17
N LYS A 63 5.65 1.74 -11.99
CA LYS A 63 4.59 1.07 -11.21
C LYS A 63 4.74 1.42 -9.73
N ALA A 64 3.69 1.97 -9.13
CA ALA A 64 3.61 2.16 -7.68
C ALA A 64 2.97 0.93 -7.01
N TYR A 65 3.37 0.63 -5.78
CA TYR A 65 2.86 -0.49 -4.98
C TYR A 65 2.60 0.00 -3.56
N LEU A 66 1.64 -0.62 -2.87
CA LEU A 66 1.33 -0.35 -1.46
C LEU A 66 2.55 -0.57 -0.56
N GLY A 67 3.37 -1.57 -0.89
CA GLY A 67 4.67 -1.77 -0.28
C GLY A 67 5.17 -3.19 -0.44
N ARG A 68 6.15 -3.56 0.38
CA ARG A 68 6.93 -4.81 0.25
C ARG A 68 7.19 -5.46 1.60
N PRO A 69 7.12 -6.80 1.71
CA PRO A 69 7.37 -7.50 2.97
C PRO A 69 8.87 -7.56 3.27
N TRP A 70 9.38 -6.64 4.10
CA TRP A 70 10.81 -6.60 4.41
C TRP A 70 11.26 -7.65 5.46
N LYS A 71 10.33 -8.16 6.28
CA LYS A 71 10.60 -9.20 7.27
C LYS A 71 9.63 -10.37 7.15
N GLU A 72 10.09 -11.54 7.55
CA GLU A 72 9.25 -12.71 7.79
C GLU A 72 8.17 -12.33 8.81
N TYR A 73 6.93 -12.74 8.56
CA TYR A 73 5.76 -12.43 9.40
C TYR A 73 5.26 -10.98 9.37
N SER A 74 5.51 -10.22 8.30
CA SER A 74 4.81 -8.93 8.10
C SER A 74 3.29 -9.16 7.98
N ARG A 75 2.49 -8.37 8.73
CA ARG A 75 1.03 -8.51 8.74
C ARG A 75 0.35 -7.17 8.59
N THR A 76 -0.39 -7.00 7.49
CA THR A 76 -1.07 -5.75 7.16
C THR A 76 -2.49 -6.04 6.73
N VAL A 77 -3.44 -5.34 7.32
CA VAL A 77 -4.83 -5.37 6.88
C VAL A 77 -5.25 -3.96 6.49
N ILE A 78 -5.80 -3.82 5.28
CA ILE A 78 -6.35 -2.58 4.77
C ILE A 78 -7.86 -2.75 4.64
N MET A 79 -8.65 -1.93 5.34
CA MET A 79 -10.10 -2.02 5.36
C MET A 79 -10.72 -0.66 5.04
N HIS A 80 -11.77 -0.62 4.22
CA HIS A 80 -12.52 0.61 3.92
C HIS A 80 -11.61 1.80 3.55
N THR A 81 -10.56 1.53 2.78
CA THR A 81 -9.55 2.52 2.44
C THR A 81 -9.58 2.73 0.94
N VAL A 82 -9.58 3.99 0.52
CA VAL A 82 -9.50 4.34 -0.90
C VAL A 82 -8.05 4.18 -1.32
N ILE A 83 -7.82 3.35 -2.34
CA ILE A 83 -6.50 3.18 -2.97
C ILE A 83 -6.62 3.73 -4.38
N ASP A 84 -5.78 4.70 -4.71
CA ASP A 84 -5.74 5.33 -6.03
C ASP A 84 -5.39 4.31 -7.13
N GLY A 85 -5.99 4.46 -8.30
CA GLY A 85 -5.77 3.61 -9.47
C GLY A 85 -4.36 3.70 -10.07
N MET A 86 -3.51 4.58 -9.54
CA MET A 86 -2.09 4.64 -9.85
C MET A 86 -1.28 3.55 -9.15
N ILE A 87 -1.83 2.92 -8.10
CA ILE A 87 -1.25 1.72 -7.49
C ILE A 87 -1.50 0.54 -8.42
N ALA A 88 -0.45 -0.25 -8.66
CA ALA A 88 -0.51 -1.41 -9.54
C ALA A 88 -1.57 -2.41 -9.04
N PRO A 89 -2.29 -3.11 -9.96
CA PRO A 89 -3.37 -4.02 -9.59
C PRO A 89 -2.91 -5.19 -8.73
N GLU A 90 -1.62 -5.53 -8.77
CA GLU A 90 -1.00 -6.52 -7.89
C GLU A 90 -0.99 -6.06 -6.42
N GLY A 91 -1.08 -4.75 -6.16
CA GLY A 91 -1.12 -4.12 -4.84
C GLY A 91 0.23 -4.12 -4.12
N TRP A 92 0.87 -5.28 -4.03
CA TRP A 92 2.08 -5.54 -3.25
C TRP A 92 3.22 -5.99 -4.15
N LEU A 93 4.45 -5.65 -3.79
CA LEU A 93 5.64 -6.10 -4.52
C LEU A 93 6.51 -6.98 -3.62
N GLU A 94 7.11 -8.01 -4.21
CA GLU A 94 8.06 -8.86 -3.50
C GLU A 94 9.29 -8.04 -3.08
N TRP A 95 9.88 -8.37 -1.91
CA TRP A 95 11.10 -7.68 -1.46
C TRP A 95 12.34 -8.23 -2.16
N GLN A 96 12.75 -9.46 -1.83
CA GLN A 96 13.88 -10.18 -2.41
C GLN A 96 13.61 -11.70 -2.34
N GLY A 97 13.38 -12.32 -3.50
CA GLY A 97 13.07 -13.75 -3.57
C GLY A 97 11.78 -14.11 -2.84
N ASP A 98 11.74 -15.30 -2.25
CA ASP A 98 10.57 -15.85 -1.56
C ASP A 98 10.47 -15.47 -0.07
N LEU A 99 11.30 -14.53 0.39
CA LEU A 99 11.35 -14.11 1.78
C LEU A 99 9.97 -13.61 2.24
N GLY A 100 9.44 -14.23 3.29
CA GLY A 100 8.19 -13.85 3.91
C GLY A 100 6.93 -14.20 3.12
N LEU A 101 7.01 -14.64 1.86
CA LEU A 101 5.83 -14.93 1.03
C LEU A 101 4.96 -16.07 1.59
N LYS A 102 5.57 -17.01 2.34
CA LYS A 102 4.86 -18.13 2.99
C LYS A 102 4.34 -17.80 4.39
N THR A 103 4.76 -16.68 4.98
CA THR A 103 4.50 -16.37 6.40
C THR A 103 3.84 -15.02 6.62
N LEU A 104 3.81 -14.15 5.61
CA LEU A 104 3.12 -12.87 5.65
C LEU A 104 1.60 -13.06 5.69
N TYR A 105 0.91 -12.03 6.17
CA TYR A 105 -0.55 -11.95 6.11
C TYR A 105 -0.95 -10.56 5.63
N TYR A 106 -1.24 -10.43 4.33
CA TYR A 106 -1.80 -9.22 3.74
C TYR A 106 -3.25 -9.48 3.34
N ALA A 107 -4.15 -8.63 3.79
CA ALA A 107 -5.56 -8.74 3.47
C ALA A 107 -6.16 -7.36 3.18
N GLU A 108 -7.05 -7.33 2.21
CA GLU A 108 -7.80 -6.14 1.82
C GLU A 108 -9.29 -6.44 1.92
N PHE A 109 -10.02 -5.59 2.64
CA PHE A 109 -11.48 -5.67 2.74
C PHE A 109 -12.10 -4.36 2.27
N ARG A 110 -12.91 -4.44 1.22
CA ARG A 110 -13.53 -3.29 0.57
C ARG A 110 -15.03 -3.52 0.44
N GLU A 111 -15.81 -2.52 0.79
CA GLU A 111 -17.21 -2.42 0.38
C GLU A 111 -17.28 -1.84 -1.05
N TYR A 112 -18.26 -2.26 -1.84
CA TYR A 112 -18.42 -1.90 -3.25
C TYR A 112 -18.41 -0.36 -3.45
N GLY A 113 -17.59 0.16 -4.37
CA GLY A 113 -17.56 1.59 -4.76
C GLY A 113 -16.43 2.46 -4.18
N SER A 114 -15.47 1.91 -3.43
CA SER A 114 -14.36 2.64 -2.79
C SER A 114 -13.14 2.92 -3.71
N TRP A 115 -13.36 3.22 -4.99
CA TRP A 115 -12.30 3.58 -5.94
C TRP A 115 -12.47 5.01 -6.44
N VAL A 116 -11.42 5.83 -6.33
CA VAL A 116 -11.28 6.98 -7.23
C VAL A 116 -10.60 6.45 -8.50
N GLY A 117 -11.40 5.97 -9.45
CA GLY A 117 -10.91 5.61 -10.79
C GLY A 117 -11.40 4.32 -11.46
N SER A 118 -12.32 3.54 -10.88
CA SER A 118 -12.86 2.34 -11.57
C SER A 118 -14.27 2.56 -12.10
N ASP A 119 -14.39 2.42 -13.41
CA ASP A 119 -15.62 2.19 -14.17
C ASP A 119 -16.12 0.72 -14.03
N GLY A 120 -15.88 0.11 -12.87
CA GLY A 120 -16.49 -1.18 -12.51
C GLY A 120 -15.93 -2.41 -13.25
N SER A 121 -14.79 -2.32 -13.95
CA SER A 121 -14.17 -3.49 -14.58
C SER A 121 -12.76 -3.76 -14.06
N GLY A 122 -12.61 -4.72 -13.15
CA GLY A 122 -11.30 -5.32 -12.87
C GLY A 122 -11.04 -5.67 -11.41
N ASP A 123 -11.85 -6.57 -10.82
CA ASP A 123 -11.48 -7.21 -9.56
C ASP A 123 -10.91 -8.61 -9.85
N LEU A 124 -9.58 -8.75 -9.81
CA LEU A 124 -8.93 -10.05 -9.66
C LEU A 124 -8.69 -10.28 -8.17
N ALA A 125 -9.64 -10.99 -7.55
CA ALA A 125 -9.47 -11.57 -6.23
C ALA A 125 -8.45 -12.72 -6.30
N TRP A 126 -7.40 -12.67 -5.48
CA TRP A 126 -6.58 -13.85 -5.21
C TRP A 126 -7.03 -14.51 -3.91
N SER A 127 -7.19 -15.83 -3.98
CA SER A 127 -7.46 -16.78 -2.88
C SER A 127 -6.19 -17.21 -2.17
#